data_AF-A0A831KTX1-F1
#
_entry.id   AF-A0A831KTX1-F1
#
_cell.length_a   1.000
_cell.length_b   1.000
_cell.length_c   1.000
_cell.angle_alpha   90.00
_cell.angle_beta   90.00
_cell.angle_gamma   90.00
#
_symmetry.space_group_name_H-M   'P 1'
#
loop_
_entity.id
_entity.type
_entity.pdbx_description
1 polymer ?
#
loop_
_entity_poly.entity_id
_entity_poly.type
_entity_poly.pdbx_seq_one_letter_code
_entity_poly.pdbx_strand_id
1 'polypeptide(L)' 'MRRRKLGFPSTYRELFEILENEGYISEGELKTFKRLIFLRNLIAHEYYRISESELLEMVNLLEQCSGFVSRIKAEAGKI' A
#
# COMPACT_ATOMS: atom_id res chain seq x y z
N MET A 1 -10.21 20.92 13.37
CA MET A 1 -10.16 19.95 12.25
C MET A 1 -11.39 19.04 12.30
N ARG A 2 -12.25 19.02 11.27
CA ARG A 2 -13.31 18.00 11.16
C ARG A 2 -12.63 16.65 10.90
N ARG A 3 -12.83 15.65 11.76
CA ARG A 3 -12.45 14.26 11.47
C ARG A 3 -13.22 13.83 10.22
N ARG A 4 -12.55 13.70 9.08
CA ARG A 4 -13.15 13.11 7.88
C ARG A 4 -13.54 11.67 8.22
N LYS A 5 -14.79 11.30 7.98
CA LYS A 5 -15.27 9.93 8.16
C LYS A 5 -14.94 9.16 6.89
N LEU A 6 -13.71 8.68 6.80
CA LEU A 6 -13.20 7.92 5.65
C LEU A 6 -13.76 6.50 5.53
N GLY A 7 -14.63 6.09 6.47
CA GLY A 7 -15.07 4.71 6.62
C GLY A 7 -14.08 3.87 7.43
N PHE A 8 -14.43 2.61 7.64
CA PHE A 8 -13.57 1.61 8.26
C PHE A 8 -13.31 0.50 7.24
N PRO A 9 -12.09 0.39 6.68
CA PRO A 9 -11.79 -0.67 5.73
C PRO A 9 -11.82 -2.03 6.43
N SER A 10 -12.44 -3.01 5.78
CA SER A 10 -12.50 -4.41 6.22
C SER A 10 -11.31 -5.21 5.70
N THR A 11 -10.60 -4.70 4.69
CA THR A 11 -9.42 -5.32 4.10
C THR A 11 -8.30 -4.32 3.84
N TYR A 12 -7.07 -4.80 3.71
CA TYR A 12 -5.95 -3.95 3.26
C TYR A 12 -6.20 -3.33 1.88
N ARG A 13 -6.92 -4.01 0.99
CA ARG A 13 -7.25 -3.48 -0.34
C ARG A 13 -8.16 -2.26 -0.22
N GLU A 14 -9.25 -2.38 0.54
CA GLU A 14 -10.20 -1.29 0.77
C GLU A 14 -9.54 -0.08 1.41
N LEU A 15 -8.58 -0.30 2.32
CA LEU A 15 -7.80 0.80 2.93
C LEU A 15 -7.15 1.69 1.86
N PHE A 16 -6.43 1.10 0.90
CA PHE A 16 -5.76 1.89 -0.13
C PHE A 16 -6.73 2.46 -1.17
N GLU A 17 -7.84 1.79 -1.45
CA GLU A 17 -8.91 2.34 -2.30
C GLU A 17 -9.52 3.60 -1.69
N ILE A 18 -9.78 3.61 -0.37
CA ILE A 18 -10.24 4.80 0.35
C ILE A 18 -9.20 5.93 0.26
N LEU A 19 -7.91 5.62 0.42
CA LEU A 19 -6.85 6.63 0.34
C LEU A 19 -6.75 7.25 -1.05
N GLU A 20 -6.93 6.46 -2.10
CA GLU A 20 -6.91 6.95 -3.49
C GLU A 20 -8.14 7.81 -3.80
N ASN A 21 -9.33 7.34 -3.41
CA ASN A 21 -10.59 8.09 -3.57
C ASN A 21 -10.56 9.48 -2.90
N GLU A 22 -9.82 9.62 -1.80
CA GLU A 22 -9.67 10.89 -1.07
C GLU A 22 -8.45 11.71 -1.54
N GLY A 23 -7.69 11.22 -2.52
CA GLY A 23 -6.55 11.90 -3.10
C GLY A 23 -5.27 11.87 -2.26
N TYR A 24 -5.17 10.98 -1.27
CA TYR A 24 -3.94 10.81 -0.47
C TYR A 24 -2.85 10.03 -1.22
N ILE A 25 -3.25 9.21 -2.19
CA ILE A 25 -2.35 8.47 -3.07
C ILE A 25 -2.85 8.54 -4.50
N SER A 26 -1.94 8.36 -5.45
CA SER A 26 -2.29 8.29 -6.87
C SER A 26 -2.83 6.91 -7.28
N GLU A 27 -3.49 6.82 -8.44
CA GLU A 27 -3.90 5.54 -9.04
C GLU A 27 -2.70 4.60 -9.25
N GLY A 28 -1.52 5.14 -9.59
CA GLY A 28 -0.28 4.37 -9.72
C GLY A 28 0.14 3.73 -8.40
N GLU A 29 0.10 4.50 -7.32
CA GLU A 29 0.39 3.99 -5.97
C GLU A 29 -0.64 2.95 -5.52
N LEU A 30 -1.93 3.15 -5.83
CA LEU A 30 -2.97 2.16 -5.56
C LEU A 30 -2.66 0.82 -6.24
N LYS A 31 -2.23 0.84 -7.51
CA LYS A 31 -1.84 -0.38 -8.25
C LYS A 31 -0.64 -1.05 -7.58
N THR A 32 0.40 -0.29 -7.23
CA THR A 32 1.57 -0.76 -6.47
C THR A 32 1.15 -1.45 -5.16
N PHE A 33 0.31 -0.80 -4.35
CA PHE A 33 -0.10 -1.36 -3.05
C PHE A 33 -0.99 -2.58 -3.18
N LYS A 34 -1.89 -2.63 -4.17
CA LYS A 34 -2.67 -3.82 -4.47
C LYS A 34 -1.78 -5.00 -4.85
N ARG A 35 -0.72 -4.77 -5.66
CA ARG A 35 0.26 -5.80 -6.00
C ARG A 35 1.05 -6.26 -4.77
N LEU A 36 1.48 -5.34 -3.92
CA LEU A 36 2.20 -5.65 -2.68
C LEU A 36 1.34 -6.48 -1.71
N ILE A 37 0.05 -6.17 -1.56
CA ILE A 37 -0.90 -6.95 -0.75
C ILE A 37 -1.05 -8.37 -1.30
N PHE A 38 -1.16 -8.50 -2.63
CA PHE A 38 -1.22 -9.80 -3.28
C PHE A 38 0.03 -10.64 -2.97
N LEU A 39 1.22 -10.07 -3.15
CA LEU A 39 2.49 -10.75 -2.85
C LEU A 39 2.61 -11.11 -1.36
N ARG A 40 2.19 -10.21 -0.45
CA ARG A 40 2.11 -10.50 0.99
C ARG A 40 1.21 -11.70 1.29
N ASN A 41 0.09 -11.84 0.60
CA ASN A 41 -0.83 -12.97 0.77
C ASN A 41 -0.21 -14.27 0.25
N LEU A 42 0.48 -14.22 -0.89
CA LEU A 42 1.25 -15.36 -1.37
C LEU A 42 2.30 -15.80 -0.34
N ILE A 43 3.07 -14.88 0.24
CA ILE A 43 4.09 -15.25 1.25
C ILE A 43 3.44 -15.88 2.48
N ALA A 44 2.34 -15.32 2.95
CA ALA A 44 1.69 -15.80 4.16
C ALA A 44 1.02 -17.16 4.01
N HIS A 45 0.54 -17.51 2.82
CA HIS A 45 -0.34 -18.67 2.63
C HIS A 45 0.16 -19.69 1.60
N GLU A 46 0.95 -19.26 0.61
CA GLU A 46 1.36 -20.06 -0.55
C GLU A 46 2.86 -19.88 -0.87
N TYR A 47 3.72 -19.72 0.14
CA TYR A 47 5.14 -19.40 -0.05
C TYR A 47 5.89 -20.38 -0.97
N TYR A 48 5.48 -21.64 -1.01
CA TYR A 48 6.04 -22.68 -1.87
C TYR A 48 5.75 -22.49 -3.36
N ARG A 49 4.87 -21.56 -3.74
CA ARG A 49 4.53 -21.22 -5.12
C ARG A 49 5.21 -19.96 -5.63
N ILE A 50 5.90 -19.22 -4.76
CA ILE A 50 6.46 -17.92 -5.11
C ILE A 50 7.71 -18.12 -5.96
N SER A 51 7.75 -17.43 -7.09
CA SER A 51 8.93 -17.38 -7.95
C SER A 51 9.95 -16.36 -7.44
N GLU A 52 11.22 -16.57 -7.78
CA GLU A 52 12.29 -15.61 -7.47
C GLU A 52 12.01 -14.21 -8.06
N SER A 53 11.44 -14.15 -9.27
CA SER A 53 11.07 -12.88 -9.91
C SER A 53 9.97 -12.14 -9.13
N GLU A 54 9.00 -12.84 -8.56
CA GLU A 54 7.97 -12.24 -7.69
C GLU A 54 8.55 -11.74 -6.36
N LEU A 55 9.57 -12.42 -5.81
CA LEU A 55 10.29 -11.93 -4.63
C LEU A 55 11.07 -10.65 -4.93
N LEU A 56 11.81 -10.63 -6.05
CA LEU A 56 12.54 -9.44 -6.49
C LEU A 56 11.59 -8.26 -6.78
N GLU A 57 10.45 -8.53 -7.43
CA GLU A 57 9.38 -7.54 -7.61
C GLU A 57 8.90 -7.00 -6.26
N MET A 58 8.65 -7.87 -5.28
CA MET A 58 8.20 -7.43 -3.96
C MET A 58 9.19 -6.47 -3.30
N VAL A 59 10.49 -6.75 -3.38
CA VAL A 59 11.54 -5.87 -2.82
C VAL A 59 11.48 -4.49 -3.47
N ASN A 60 11.33 -4.40 -4.78
CA ASN A 60 11.20 -3.12 -5.49
C ASN A 60 9.93 -2.36 -5.09
N LEU A 61 8.80 -3.06 -4.92
CA LEU A 61 7.54 -2.45 -4.50
C LEU A 61 7.59 -1.95 -3.04
N LEU A 62 8.34 -2.64 -2.16
CA LEU A 62 8.57 -2.20 -0.79
C LEU A 62 9.33 -0.87 -0.74
N GLU A 63 10.30 -0.65 -1.63
CA GLU A 63 11.00 0.63 -1.74
C GLU A 63 10.03 1.78 -2.09
N GLN A 64 9.14 1.55 -3.06
CA GLN A 64 8.09 2.52 -3.41
C GLN A 64 7.17 2.82 -2.23
N CYS A 65 6.79 1.80 -1.47
CA CYS A 65 5.98 1.96 -0.26
C CYS A 65 6.70 2.75 0.83
N SER A 66 8.01 2.55 0.99
CA SER A 66 8.84 3.33 1.92
C SER A 66 8.87 4.81 1.53
N GLY A 67 8.95 5.11 0.22
CA GLY A 67 8.85 6.46 -0.31
C GLY A 67 7.53 7.15 0.06
N PHE A 68 6.41 6.45 -0.11
CA PHE A 68 5.09 6.93 0.33
C PHE A 68 5.04 7.24 1.83
N VAL A 69 5.49 6.30 2.68
CA VAL A 69 5.50 6.48 4.14
C VAL A 69 6.33 7.71 4.53
N SER A 70 7.49 7.89 3.87
CA SER A 70 8.38 9.02 4.13
C SER A 70 7.72 10.36 3.77
N ARG A 71 7.02 10.42 2.62
CA ARG A 71 6.24 11.59 2.20
C ARG A 71 5.15 11.95 3.19
N ILE A 72 4.35 10.97 3.62
CA ILE A 72 3.27 11.21 4.59
C ILE A 72 3.81 11.64 5.96
N LYS A 73 4.92 11.05 6.44
CA LYS A 73 5.57 11.49 7.69
C LYS A 73 6.02 12.95 7.58
N ALA A 74 6.61 13.33 6.46
CA ALA A 74 7.04 14.71 6.22
C ALA A 74 5.86 15.69 6.16
N GLU A 75 4.72 15.28 5.60
CA GLU A 75 3.50 16.10 5.59
C GLU A 75 2.86 16.21 6.98
N ALA A 76 2.79 15.11 7.74
CA ALA A 76 2.24 15.11 9.09
C ALA A 76 3.08 15.90 10.09
N GLY A 77 4.41 15.93 9.92
CA GLY A 77 5.32 16.71 10.76
C GLY A 77 5.42 18.19 10.40
N LYS A 78 4.78 18.64 9.31
CA LYS A 78 4.68 20.06 8.92
C LYS A 78 3.48 20.78 9.56
N ILE A 79 2.72 20.10 10.41
CA ILE A 79 1.50 20.60 11.09
C ILE A 79 1.84 21.02 12.51
#